data_AF-A0AA86M2W7-F1
#
_entry.id   AF-A0AA86M2W7-F1
#
_cell.length_a   1.000
_cell.length_b   1.000
_cell.length_c   1.000
_cell.angle_alpha   90.00
_cell.angle_beta   90.00
_cell.angle_gamma   90.00
#
_symmetry.space_group_name_H-M   'P 1'
#
loop_
_entity.id
_entity.type
_entity.pdbx_description
1 polymer ?
#
loop_
_entity_poly.entity_id
_entity_poly.type
_entity_poly.pdbx_seq_one_letter_code
_entity_poly.pdbx_strand_id
1 'polypeptide(L)' 'MLRRAIHLLAKSKGATWVNRASVWPRIKRLDPAFSFKDHGFTSFSEMLKTLDAVVESKKGDKDHLARLR' A
#
# COMPACT_ATOMS: atom_id res chain seq x y z
N MET A 1 -0.39 9.82 0.34
CA MET A 1 0.33 8.94 1.30
C MET A 1 0.73 7.57 0.76
N LEU A 2 -0.15 6.86 0.04
CA LEU A 2 0.11 5.51 -0.46
C LEU A 2 1.44 5.34 -1.25
N ARG A 3 1.66 6.18 -2.28
CA ARG A 3 2.91 6.13 -3.08
C ARG A 3 4.16 6.24 -2.20
N ARG A 4 4.14 7.18 -1.24
CA ARG A 4 5.26 7.42 -0.33
C ARG A 4 5.51 6.24 0.59
N ALA A 5 4.45 5.62 1.12
CA ALA A 5 4.57 4.44 1.96
C ALA A 5 5.20 3.26 1.22
N ILE A 6 4.72 2.95 0.00
CA ILE A 6 5.27 1.86 -0.83
C ILE A 6 6.73 2.15 -1.19
N HIS A 7 7.05 3.37 -1.66
CA HIS A 7 8.42 3.74 -2.01
C HIS A 7 9.39 3.61 -0.83
N LEU A 8 9.00 4.06 0.37
CA LEU A 8 9.85 3.94 1.55
C LEU A 8 10.03 2.49 2.00
N LEU A 9 9.00 1.66 1.91
CA LEU A 9 9.09 0.23 2.22
C LEU A 9 10.03 -0.49 1.23
N ALA A 10 9.90 -0.19 -0.06
CA ALA A 10 10.73 -0.75 -1.12
C ALA A 10 12.21 -0.38 -0.88
N LYS A 11 12.48 0.91 -0.65
CA LYS A 11 13.82 1.41 -0.34
C LYS A 11 14.40 0.77 0.92
N SER A 12 13.62 0.62 1.99
CA SER A 12 14.10 0.03 3.25
C SER A 12 14.45 -1.46 3.14
N LYS A 13 13.82 -2.18 2.21
CA LYS A 13 14.01 -3.63 2.03
C LYS A 13 14.91 -3.98 0.85
N GLY A 14 15.34 -2.99 0.06
CA GLY A 14 16.05 -3.21 -1.20
C GLY A 14 15.24 -4.03 -2.22
N ALA A 15 13.91 -3.96 -2.17
CA ALA A 15 13.01 -4.82 -2.94
C ALA A 15 11.97 -3.99 -3.71
N THR A 16 11.73 -4.35 -4.97
CA THR A 16 10.72 -3.69 -5.82
C THR A 16 9.28 -3.99 -5.38
N TRP A 17 9.07 -5.16 -4.78
CA TRP A 17 7.77 -5.59 -4.25
C TRP A 17 7.77 -5.52 -2.73
N VAL A 18 6.70 -4.99 -2.15
CA VAL A 18 6.52 -4.90 -0.71
C VAL A 18 5.28 -5.66 -0.28
N ASN A 19 5.28 -6.15 0.95
CA ASN A 19 4.12 -6.82 1.53
C ASN A 19 2.98 -5.81 1.71
N ARG A 20 1.80 -6.13 1.16
CA ARG A 20 0.59 -5.30 1.24
C ARG A 20 0.18 -5.00 2.67
N ALA A 21 0.28 -5.99 3.57
CA ALA A 21 -0.05 -5.84 4.98
C ALA A 21 0.88 -4.82 5.69
N SER A 22 2.10 -4.65 5.19
CA SER A 22 3.04 -3.65 5.72
C SER A 22 2.73 -2.21 5.28
N VAL A 23 1.94 -2.02 4.21
CA VAL A 23 1.67 -0.69 3.64
C VAL A 23 0.79 0.13 4.57
N TRP A 24 -0.28 -0.46 5.12
CA TRP A 24 -1.22 0.28 5.98
C TRP A 24 -0.57 0.82 7.27
N PRO A 25 0.16 0.00 8.08
CA PRO A 25 0.92 0.51 9.23
C PRO A 25 1.91 1.61 8.84
N ARG A 26 2.54 1.52 7.65
CA ARG A 26 3.45 2.55 7.16
C ARG A 26 2.72 3.86 6.86
N ILE A 27 1.54 3.80 6.25
CA ILE A 27 0.69 4.99 6.02
C ILE A 27 0.32 5.63 7.36
N LYS A 28 -0.20 4.86 8.32
CA LYS A 28 -0.57 5.41 9.65
C LYS A 28 0.60 6.01 10.41
N ARG A 29 1.83 5.50 10.21
CA ARG A 29 3.05 6.10 10.79
C ARG A 29 3.47 7.41 10.11
N LEU A 30 3.22 7.55 8.80
CA LEU A 30 3.51 8.77 8.05
C LEU A 30 2.44 9.85 8.27
N ASP A 31 1.20 9.41 8.39
CA ASP A 31 0.03 10.27 8.54
C ASP A 31 -1.02 9.54 9.40
N PRO A 32 -1.01 9.80 10.72
CA PRO A 32 -2.00 9.24 11.64
C PRO A 32 -3.43 9.74 11.38
N ALA A 33 -3.62 10.85 10.67
CA ALA A 33 -4.95 11.36 10.33
C ALA A 33 -5.53 10.66 9.09
N PHE A 34 -4.68 10.09 8.21
CA PHE A 34 -5.14 9.41 7.00
C PHE A 34 -6.17 8.31 7.30
N SER A 35 -7.30 8.40 6.60
CA SER A 35 -8.43 7.46 6.66
C SER A 35 -8.93 7.20 5.25
N PHE A 36 -9.02 5.93 4.86
CA PHE A 36 -9.59 5.54 3.56
C PHE A 36 -11.11 5.77 3.51
N LYS A 37 -11.78 5.90 4.67
CA LYS A 37 -13.21 6.18 4.75
C LYS A 37 -13.54 7.60 4.29
N ASP A 38 -12.63 8.54 4.52
CA ASP A 38 -12.76 9.94 4.10
C ASP A 38 -12.75 10.07 2.57
N HIS A 39 -12.27 9.02 1.89
CA HIS A 39 -12.27 8.87 0.44
C HIS A 39 -13.39 7.94 -0.07
N GLY A 40 -14.36 7.59 0.78
CA GLY A 40 -15.51 6.77 0.40
C GLY A 40 -15.26 5.26 0.33
N PHE A 41 -14.08 4.78 0.71
CA PHE A 41 -13.78 3.34 0.69
C PHE A 41 -14.17 2.65 2.00
N THR A 42 -14.71 1.43 1.88
CA THR A 42 -15.09 0.59 3.02
C THR A 42 -13.88 -0.13 3.64
N SER A 43 -12.82 -0.34 2.86
CA SER A 43 -11.59 -0.99 3.32
C SER A 43 -10.36 -0.49 2.56
N PHE A 44 -9.19 -0.63 3.19
CA PHE A 44 -7.90 -0.41 2.52
C PHE A 44 -7.75 -1.30 1.28
N SER A 45 -8.31 -2.51 1.32
CA SER A 45 -8.24 -3.43 0.21
C SER A 45 -9.01 -2.94 -1.02
N GLU A 46 -10.16 -2.33 -0.80
CA GLU A 46 -11.00 -1.72 -1.84
C GLU A 46 -10.30 -0.50 -2.45
N MET A 47 -9.78 0.41 -1.62
CA MET A 47 -8.98 1.55 -2.07
C MET A 47 -7.80 1.11 -2.98
N LEU A 48 -7.13 0.01 -2.67
CA LEU A 48 -6.03 -0.47 -3.51
C LEU A 48 -6.52 -1.02 -4.86
N LYS A 49 -7.73 -1.59 -4.94
CA LYS A 49 -8.30 -2.07 -6.20
C LYS A 49 -8.64 -0.92 -7.15
N THR A 50 -9.06 0.23 -6.62
CA THR A 50 -9.39 1.42 -7.43
C THR A 50 -8.14 2.21 -7.87
N LEU A 51 -6.98 1.89 -7.29
CA LEU A 51 -5.69 2.51 -7.61
C LEU A 51 -4.77 1.55 -8.39
N ASP A 52 -5.33 0.59 -9.12
CA ASP A 52 -4.60 -0.40 -9.92
C ASP A 52 -3.77 0.24 -11.07
N ALA A 53 -4.17 1.42 -11.54
CA ALA A 53 -3.42 2.27 -12.46
C ALA A 53 -2.12 2.83 -11.85
N VAL A 54 -1.99 2.80 -10.52
CA VAL A 54 -0.84 3.34 -9.77
C VAL A 54 -0.08 2.26 -9.03
N VAL A 55 -0.80 1.27 -8.50
CA VAL A 55 -0.27 0.20 -7.68
C VAL A 55 -0.58 -1.13 -8.35
N GLU A 56 0.48 -1.85 -8.69
CA GLU A 56 0.34 -3.23 -9.13
C GLU A 56 0.32 -4.14 -7.90
N SER A 57 -0.66 -5.05 -7.86
CA SER A 57 -0.79 -6.05 -6.80
C SER A 57 -0.69 -7.45 -7.36
N LYS A 58 0.04 -8.35 -6.69
CA LYS A 58 0.10 -9.77 -7.04
C LYS A 58 -0.01 -10.66 -5.81
N LYS A 59 -0.40 -11.92 -6.01
CA LYS A 59 -0.35 -12.94 -4.96
C LYS A 59 1.13 -13.32 -4.74
N GLY A 60 1.59 -13.23 -3.50
CA GLY A 60 2.87 -13.81 -3.08
C GLY A 60 2.65 -15.14 -2.36
N ASP A 61 3.76 -15.74 -1.94
CA ASP A 61 3.78 -17.09 -1.36
C ASP A 61 3.01 -17.19 -0.03
N LYS A 62 3.15 -16.17 0.82
CA LYS A 62 2.48 -16.08 2.13
C LYS A 62 1.55 -14.87 2.26
N ASP A 63 1.78 -13.84 1.44
CA ASP A 63 1.07 -12.56 1.52
C ASP A 63 0.90 -11.95 0.13
N HIS A 64 -0.07 -11.05 0.00
CA HIS A 64 -0.17 -10.20 -1.19
C HIS A 64 0.98 -9.19 -1.25
N LEU A 65 1.54 -9.01 -2.44
CA LEU A 65 2.59 -8.05 -2.73
C LEU A 65 2.03 -6.85 -3.48
N ALA A 66 2.59 -5.68 -3.24
CA ALA A 66 2.29 -4.44 -3.94
C ALA A 66 3.57 -3.77 -4.43
N ARG A 67 3.52 -3.12 -5.59
CA ARG A 67 4.58 -2.20 -6.07
C ARG A 67 3.96 -0.96 -6.72
N LEU A 68 4.75 0.10 -6.83
CA LEU A 68 4.40 1.19 -7.73
C LEU A 68 4.63 0.72 -9.17
N ARG A 69 3.73 1.13 -10.08
CA ARG A 69 3.98 1.07 -11.51
C ARG A 69 5.03 2.10 -11.91
#